data_AF-J3N1T4-F1
#
_entry.id   AF-J3N1T4-F1
#
_cell.length_a   1.000
_cell.length_b   1.000
_cell.length_c   1.000
_cell.angle_alpha   90.00
_cell.angle_beta   90.00
_cell.angle_gamma   90.00
#
_symmetry.space_group_name_H-M   'P 1'
#
loop_
_entity.id
_entity.type
_entity.pdbx_description
1 polymer ?
#
loop_
_entity_poly.entity_id
_entity_poly.type
_entity_poly.pdbx_seq_one_letter_code
_entity_poly.pdbx_strand_id
1 'polypeptide(L)'
;MRRTKSGLGRSQAVVGAGPGALGGTAYMSWWPIYNGLGDDAKLVARAIGLHCGVPGYGFHTLTFAFEDDRFKGATLQAMGIVPGEDEDYSIVGGTGEFAMVNGVVNRVVLTTGEQMDIDRLTITGLIPVLNELQVFFFSGRAVPLIATRG
;
A
#
# COMPACT_ATOMS: atom_id res chain seq x y z
N MET A 1 -2.17 4.51 -9.88
CA MET A 1 -3.23 4.59 -8.85
C MET A 1 -4.20 5.69 -9.24
N ARG A 2 -5.52 5.44 -9.15
CA ARG A 2 -6.56 6.44 -9.48
C ARG A 2 -7.30 6.83 -8.20
N ARG A 3 -7.24 8.11 -7.81
CA ARG A 3 -7.87 8.65 -6.60
C ARG A 3 -9.12 9.45 -6.98
N THR A 4 -10.27 8.79 -6.95
CA THR A 4 -11.55 9.40 -7.31
C THR A 4 -12.17 10.05 -6.08
N LYS A 5 -12.20 11.38 -6.07
CA LYS A 5 -12.59 12.23 -4.93
C LYS A 5 -14.11 12.31 -4.74
N SER A 6 -14.89 12.25 -5.81
CA SER A 6 -16.32 12.51 -5.78
C SER A 6 -17.08 11.69 -6.83
N GLY A 7 -18.42 11.73 -6.78
CA GLY A 7 -19.29 11.03 -7.71
C GLY A 7 -19.54 9.55 -7.39
N LEU A 8 -20.26 8.87 -8.29
CA LEU A 8 -20.72 7.48 -8.16
C LEU A 8 -19.57 6.45 -8.06
N GLY A 9 -18.36 6.83 -8.51
CA GLY A 9 -17.15 6.00 -8.45
C GLY A 9 -16.13 6.45 -7.40
N ARG A 10 -16.51 7.27 -6.40
CA ARG A 10 -15.54 7.75 -5.41
C ARG A 10 -14.85 6.57 -4.71
N SER A 11 -13.54 6.70 -4.55
CA SER A 11 -12.68 5.69 -3.93
C SER A 11 -12.11 6.16 -2.60
N GLN A 12 -12.76 7.14 -1.98
CA GLN A 12 -12.43 7.64 -0.64
C GLN A 12 -13.62 8.32 0.02
N ALA A 13 -13.60 8.39 1.36
CA ALA A 13 -14.63 9.04 2.15
C ALA A 13 -14.03 9.74 3.37
N VAL A 14 -14.63 10.85 3.79
CA VAL A 14 -14.31 11.53 5.04
C VAL A 14 -14.70 10.64 6.21
N VAL A 15 -13.77 10.42 7.14
CA VAL A 15 -14.01 9.70 8.40
C VAL A 15 -13.99 10.61 9.63
N GLY A 16 -13.40 11.80 9.50
CA GLY A 16 -13.38 12.79 10.56
C GLY A 16 -12.94 14.16 10.03
N ALA A 17 -13.58 15.21 10.54
CA ALA A 17 -13.22 16.59 10.27
C ALA A 17 -13.26 17.37 11.59
N GLY A 18 -12.18 18.06 11.93
CA GLY A 18 -12.06 18.80 13.18
C GLY A 18 -11.94 20.31 12.96
N PRO A 19 -12.61 21.16 13.77
CA PRO A 19 -12.31 22.59 13.81
C PRO A 19 -11.07 22.85 14.71
N GLY A 20 -10.12 23.68 14.26
CA GLY A 20 -8.99 24.14 15.10
C GLY A 20 -7.60 24.04 14.43
N ALA A 21 -6.55 24.46 15.15
CA ALA A 21 -5.19 24.72 14.63
C ALA A 21 -4.45 23.50 13.99
N LEU A 22 -4.95 22.28 14.19
CA LEU A 22 -4.44 21.06 13.51
C LEU A 22 -5.18 20.75 12.19
N GLY A 23 -6.31 21.42 11.92
CA GLY A 23 -6.91 21.74 10.61
C GLY A 23 -7.31 20.63 9.64
N GLY A 24 -7.00 19.37 9.95
CA GLY A 24 -7.08 18.27 8.99
C GLY A 24 -8.45 17.64 8.80
N THR A 25 -8.80 17.34 7.54
CA THR A 25 -9.82 16.32 7.23
C THR A 25 -9.12 14.98 7.06
N ALA A 26 -9.60 13.96 7.77
CA ALA A 26 -9.15 12.59 7.67
C ALA A 26 -10.07 11.80 6.73
N TYR A 27 -9.47 11.00 5.87
CA TYR A 27 -10.12 10.24 4.83
C TYR A 27 -9.72 8.78 4.90
N MET A 28 -10.69 7.88 4.73
CA MET A 28 -10.42 6.49 4.39
C MET A 28 -10.36 6.36 2.86
N SER A 29 -9.33 5.70 2.36
CA SER A 29 -9.12 5.43 0.94
C SER A 29 -9.33 3.95 0.60
N TRP A 30 -9.76 3.73 -0.64
CA TRP A 30 -9.88 2.44 -1.31
C TRP A 30 -9.52 2.62 -2.79
N TRP A 31 -8.29 3.07 -3.05
CA TRP A 31 -7.85 3.55 -4.35
C TRP A 31 -7.40 2.41 -5.26
N PRO A 32 -8.01 2.23 -6.45
CA PRO A 32 -7.56 1.21 -7.40
C PRO A 32 -6.20 1.55 -8.02
N ILE A 33 -5.38 0.53 -8.20
CA ILE A 33 -4.05 0.61 -8.81
C ILE A 33 -4.03 -0.28 -10.05
N TYR A 34 -3.76 0.36 -11.19
CA TYR A 34 -3.71 -0.29 -12.48
C TYR A 34 -2.26 -0.40 -12.96
N ASN A 35 -1.96 -1.41 -13.79
CA ASN A 35 -0.63 -1.62 -14.39
C ASN A 35 -0.32 -0.69 -15.58
N GLY A 36 -1.23 0.22 -15.92
CA GLY A 36 -1.09 1.15 -17.04
C GLY A 36 -2.07 2.31 -16.96
N LEU A 37 -1.95 3.24 -17.90
CA LEU A 37 -2.84 4.42 -17.99
C LEU A 37 -4.03 4.20 -18.94
N GLY A 38 -3.89 3.33 -19.93
CA GLY A 38 -4.87 3.07 -20.98
C GLY A 38 -6.17 2.40 -20.51
N ASP A 39 -7.11 2.29 -21.43
CA ASP A 39 -8.43 1.68 -21.19
C ASP A 39 -8.36 0.16 -20.96
N ASP A 40 -7.30 -0.47 -21.47
CA ASP A 40 -7.00 -1.90 -21.29
C ASP A 40 -6.20 -2.19 -20.00
N ALA A 41 -5.88 -1.16 -19.21
CA ALA A 41 -5.12 -1.31 -17.99
C ALA A 41 -5.87 -2.19 -16.99
N LYS A 42 -5.16 -3.19 -16.44
CA LYS A 42 -5.70 -4.17 -15.50
C LYS A 42 -5.50 -3.69 -14.08
N LEU A 43 -6.51 -3.90 -13.24
CA LEU A 43 -6.39 -3.71 -11.80
C LEU A 43 -5.40 -4.74 -11.26
N VAL A 44 -4.37 -4.27 -10.57
CA VAL A 44 -3.32 -5.13 -9.99
C VAL A 44 -3.26 -5.05 -8.47
N ALA A 45 -3.75 -3.95 -7.89
CA ALA A 45 -3.77 -3.78 -6.44
C ALA A 45 -4.76 -2.68 -6.04
N ARG A 46 -4.96 -2.53 -4.74
CA ARG A 46 -5.64 -1.38 -4.13
C ARG A 46 -4.82 -0.82 -2.98
N ALA A 47 -4.71 0.50 -2.91
CA ALA A 47 -4.22 1.20 -1.73
C ALA A 47 -5.39 1.51 -0.81
N ILE A 48 -5.35 0.94 0.39
CA ILE A 48 -6.43 1.02 1.38
C ILE A 48 -5.85 1.59 2.66
N GLY A 49 -6.46 2.63 3.22
CA GLY A 49 -6.07 3.10 4.53
C GLY A 49 -6.45 4.54 4.83
N LEU A 50 -5.85 5.09 5.87
CA LEU A 50 -6.15 6.44 6.34
C LEU A 50 -5.14 7.43 5.75
N HIS A 51 -5.65 8.57 5.30
CA HIS A 51 -4.82 9.74 5.06
C HIS A 51 -5.48 10.99 5.62
N CYS A 52 -4.68 11.94 6.09
CA CYS A 52 -5.16 13.25 6.52
C CYS A 52 -4.20 14.35 6.07
N GLY A 53 -4.75 15.52 5.79
CA GLY A 53 -3.95 16.74 5.71
C GLY A 53 -3.79 17.36 7.10
N VAL A 54 -2.69 18.02 7.36
CA VAL A 54 -2.46 18.99 8.45
C VAL A 54 -1.82 20.24 7.82
N PRO A 55 -1.76 21.40 8.49
CA PRO A 55 -1.11 22.57 7.91
C PRO A 55 0.33 22.27 7.45
N GLY A 56 0.57 22.39 6.14
CA GLY A 56 1.89 22.19 5.51
C GLY A 56 2.31 20.74 5.24
N TYR A 57 1.53 19.75 5.68
CA TYR A 57 1.88 18.33 5.51
C TYR A 57 0.63 17.45 5.37
N GLY A 58 0.76 16.28 4.76
CA GLY A 58 -0.19 15.18 4.87
C GLY A 58 0.44 14.00 5.60
N PHE A 59 -0.38 13.06 6.03
CA PHE A 59 0.06 11.82 6.63
C PHE A 59 -0.71 10.67 5.99
N HIS A 60 0.01 9.69 5.46
CA HIS A 60 -0.57 8.53 4.77
C HIS A 60 -0.17 7.25 5.50
N THR A 61 -1.18 6.40 5.74
CA THR A 61 -1.04 5.02 6.21
C THR A 61 -1.79 4.13 5.25
N LEU A 62 -1.07 3.40 4.41
CA LEU A 62 -1.66 2.64 3.32
C LEU A 62 -1.23 1.18 3.37
N THR A 63 -2.19 0.29 3.14
CA THR A 63 -1.97 -1.10 2.80
C THR A 63 -2.26 -1.28 1.32
N PHE A 64 -1.26 -1.73 0.58
CA PHE A 64 -1.37 -2.15 -0.81
C PHE A 64 -1.75 -3.62 -0.83
N ALA A 65 -3.01 -3.91 -1.17
CA ALA A 65 -3.53 -5.27 -1.32
C ALA A 65 -3.46 -5.67 -2.80
N PHE A 66 -2.66 -6.68 -3.12
CA PHE A 66 -2.44 -7.10 -4.50
C PHE A 66 -3.51 -8.09 -4.96
N GLU A 67 -4.00 -7.88 -6.18
CA GLU A 67 -5.09 -8.63 -6.81
C GLU A 67 -4.64 -9.33 -8.11
N ASP A 68 -3.45 -9.02 -8.62
CA ASP A 68 -2.88 -9.69 -9.79
C ASP A 68 -2.46 -11.13 -9.48
N ASP A 69 -2.47 -12.01 -10.50
CA ASP A 69 -2.27 -13.45 -10.31
C ASP A 69 -0.94 -13.81 -9.62
N ARG A 70 0.13 -13.00 -9.77
CA ARG A 70 1.44 -13.30 -9.19
C ARG A 70 1.49 -13.00 -7.70
N PHE A 71 0.83 -11.92 -7.26
CA PHE A 71 0.90 -11.44 -5.88
C PHE A 71 -0.45 -11.48 -5.16
N LYS A 72 -1.40 -12.22 -5.71
CA LYS A 72 -2.78 -12.26 -5.21
C LYS A 72 -2.84 -12.59 -3.72
N GLY A 73 -3.44 -11.69 -2.95
CA GLY A 73 -3.60 -11.84 -1.50
C GLY A 73 -2.38 -11.44 -0.67
N ALA A 74 -1.23 -11.18 -1.29
CA ALA A 74 -0.10 -10.56 -0.62
C ALA A 74 -0.40 -9.07 -0.35
N THR A 75 0.20 -8.54 0.73
CA THR A 75 0.04 -7.13 1.09
C THR A 75 1.37 -6.47 1.38
N LEU A 76 1.43 -5.17 1.14
CA LEU A 76 2.53 -4.31 1.55
C LEU A 76 1.96 -3.15 2.35
N GLN A 77 2.55 -2.81 3.49
CA GLN A 77 2.17 -1.65 4.29
C GLN A 77 3.22 -0.55 4.10
N ALA A 78 2.79 0.66 3.76
CA ALA A 78 3.67 1.81 3.66
C ALA A 78 3.08 3.04 4.35
N MET A 79 3.95 3.86 4.90
CA MET A 79 3.61 5.07 5.64
C MET A 79 4.53 6.22 5.24
N GLY A 80 4.02 7.44 5.26
CA GLY A 80 4.85 8.62 5.03
C GLY A 80 4.15 9.94 5.33
N ILE A 81 4.97 10.98 5.45
CA ILE A 81 4.53 12.37 5.53
C ILE A 81 4.60 12.96 4.12
N VAL A 82 3.57 13.72 3.77
CA VAL A 82 3.25 14.21 2.43
C VAL A 82 3.41 15.74 2.40
N PRO A 83 4.61 16.30 2.22
CA PRO A 83 4.78 17.74 2.14
C PRO A 83 4.30 18.34 0.80
N GLY A 84 3.92 17.53 -0.21
CA GLY A 84 3.62 18.00 -1.58
C GLY A 84 2.97 16.97 -2.52
N GLU A 85 3.44 16.92 -3.77
CA GLU A 85 2.83 16.09 -4.84
C GLU A 85 3.66 14.84 -5.21
N ASP A 86 4.99 14.87 -5.09
CA ASP A 86 5.90 13.74 -5.39
C ASP A 86 6.67 13.28 -4.15
N GLU A 87 6.51 12.02 -3.75
CA GLU A 87 6.73 11.62 -2.36
C GLU A 87 7.09 10.16 -2.16
N ASP A 88 7.77 9.89 -1.06
CA ASP A 88 8.21 8.55 -0.66
C ASP A 88 7.43 8.07 0.56
N TYR A 89 6.85 6.88 0.46
CA TYR A 89 6.34 6.12 1.60
C TYR A 89 7.35 5.05 1.99
N SER A 90 7.73 5.02 3.26
CA SER A 90 8.53 3.93 3.79
C SER A 90 7.68 2.67 3.86
N ILE A 91 8.18 1.58 3.29
CA ILE A 91 7.58 0.25 3.46
C ILE A 91 7.93 -0.22 4.87
N VAL A 92 6.90 -0.40 5.70
CA VAL A 92 7.03 -0.80 7.10
C VAL A 92 6.79 -2.30 7.32
N GLY A 93 6.32 -3.00 6.28
CA GLY A 93 6.19 -4.45 6.28
C GLY A 93 5.32 -4.98 5.15
N GLY A 94 5.06 -6.27 5.18
CA GLY A 94 4.20 -6.94 4.21
C GLY A 94 3.86 -8.38 4.62
N THR A 95 3.03 -9.03 3.81
CA THR A 95 2.55 -10.40 4.02
C THR A 95 2.66 -11.22 2.73
N GLY A 96 2.56 -12.54 2.84
CA GLY A 96 2.67 -13.46 1.70
C GLY A 96 4.03 -13.36 1.03
N GLU A 97 4.04 -13.15 -0.29
CA GLU A 97 5.26 -12.93 -1.09
C GLU A 97 6.07 -11.70 -0.63
N PHE A 98 5.45 -10.78 0.12
CA PHE A 98 6.10 -9.59 0.66
C PHE A 98 6.38 -9.71 2.16
N ALA A 99 6.39 -10.92 2.72
CA ALA A 99 6.76 -11.11 4.12
C ALA A 99 8.14 -10.50 4.41
N MET A 100 8.23 -9.69 5.46
CA MET A 100 9.46 -8.99 5.89
C MET A 100 10.05 -8.01 4.86
N VAL A 101 9.25 -7.55 3.88
CA VAL A 101 9.72 -6.55 2.92
C VAL A 101 10.09 -5.24 3.61
N ASN A 102 11.18 -4.63 3.16
CA ASN A 102 11.59 -3.27 3.52
C ASN A 102 11.94 -2.47 2.26
N GLY A 103 11.72 -1.16 2.26
CA GLY A 103 12.04 -0.30 1.12
C GLY A 103 11.17 0.94 1.04
N VAL A 104 10.86 1.37 -0.18
CA VAL A 104 10.16 2.62 -0.47
C VAL A 104 9.12 2.46 -1.57
N VAL A 105 7.99 3.13 -1.41
CA VAL A 105 7.03 3.41 -2.48
C VAL A 105 7.19 4.87 -2.87
N ASN A 106 7.72 5.13 -4.05
CA ASN A 106 7.74 6.46 -4.63
C ASN A 106 6.43 6.71 -5.38
N ARG A 107 5.76 7.81 -5.04
CA ARG A 107 4.53 8.29 -5.66
C ARG A 107 4.83 9.56 -6.45
N VAL A 108 4.34 9.62 -7.67
CA VAL A 108 4.39 10.81 -8.52
C VAL A 108 2.99 11.14 -9.01
N VAL A 109 2.54 12.38 -8.83
CA VAL A 109 1.24 12.83 -9.35
C VAL A 109 1.39 13.11 -10.85
N LEU A 110 0.66 12.38 -11.68
CA LEU A 110 0.68 12.58 -13.14
C LEU A 110 -0.39 13.58 -13.57
N THR A 111 -1.53 13.60 -12.89
CA THR A 111 -2.65 14.48 -13.23
C THR A 111 -3.47 14.76 -11.98
N THR A 112 -3.79 16.04 -11.78
CA THR A 112 -4.72 16.49 -10.74
C THR A 112 -5.99 17.00 -11.40
N GLY A 113 -7.14 16.54 -10.91
CA GLY A 113 -8.45 16.94 -11.43
C GLY A 113 -9.46 17.20 -10.31
N GLU A 114 -10.58 17.84 -10.66
CA GLU A 114 -11.66 18.10 -9.70
C GLU A 114 -12.25 16.81 -9.14
N GLN A 115 -12.47 15.81 -10.01
CA GLN A 115 -13.09 14.54 -9.64
C GLN A 115 -12.09 13.42 -9.36
N MET A 116 -10.95 13.43 -10.03
CA MET A 116 -9.99 12.33 -9.98
C MET A 116 -8.57 12.82 -10.17
N ASP A 117 -7.67 12.24 -9.37
CA ASP A 117 -6.23 12.34 -9.62
C ASP A 117 -5.67 11.00 -10.09
N ILE A 118 -4.58 11.06 -10.85
CA ILE A 118 -3.85 9.89 -11.31
C ILE A 118 -2.42 9.99 -10.81
N ASP A 119 -1.99 8.97 -10.07
CA ASP A 119 -0.63 8.88 -9.54
C ASP A 119 0.08 7.67 -10.14
N ARG A 120 1.37 7.81 -10.47
CA ARG A 120 2.28 6.69 -10.71
C ARG A 120 2.89 6.25 -9.39
N LEU A 121 3.01 4.94 -9.21
CA LEU A 121 3.72 4.36 -8.06
C LEU A 121 4.89 3.53 -8.58
N THR A 122 6.05 3.72 -7.96
CA THR A 122 7.24 2.89 -8.14
C THR A 122 7.54 2.26 -6.79
N ILE A 123 7.45 0.94 -6.72
CA ILE A 123 7.70 0.19 -5.48
C ILE A 123 9.09 -0.46 -5.60
N THR A 124 9.99 -0.08 -4.70
CA THR A 124 11.32 -0.67 -4.59
C THR A 124 11.45 -1.29 -3.21
N GLY A 125 11.57 -2.63 -3.17
CA GLY A 125 11.62 -3.39 -1.93
C GLY A 125 12.72 -4.45 -1.94
N LEU A 126 13.34 -4.63 -0.78
CA LEU A 126 14.16 -5.79 -0.44
C LEU A 126 13.24 -6.84 0.17
N ILE A 127 13.08 -7.97 -0.51
CA ILE A 127 12.29 -9.10 -0.04
C ILE A 127 13.29 -10.22 0.32
N PRO A 128 13.42 -10.61 1.59
CA PRO A 128 14.29 -11.71 1.96
C PRO A 128 13.70 -13.04 1.48
N VAL A 129 14.55 -13.93 0.98
CA VAL A 129 14.16 -15.33 0.75
C VAL A 129 14.21 -16.04 2.10
N LEU A 130 13.04 -16.37 2.63
CA LEU A 130 12.89 -17.07 3.90
C LEU A 130 12.69 -18.56 3.66
N ASN A 131 13.53 -19.38 4.29
CA ASN A 131 13.31 -20.82 4.38
C ASN A 131 12.62 -21.12 5.71
N GLU A 132 11.46 -21.78 5.67
CA GLU A 132 10.82 -22.28 6.88
C GLU A 132 11.49 -23.59 7.30
N LEU A 133 12.07 -23.59 8.50
CA LEU A 133 12.53 -24.82 9.15
C LEU A 133 11.40 -25.33 10.04
N GLN A 134 10.73 -26.41 9.63
CA GLN A 134 9.79 -27.09 10.51
C GLN A 134 10.56 -28.08 11.38
N VAL A 135 10.54 -27.86 12.70
CA VAL A 135 11.16 -28.76 13.68
C VAL A 135 10.05 -29.42 14.48
N PHE A 136 9.89 -30.73 14.30
CA PHE A 136 9.02 -31.55 15.12
C PHE A 136 9.83 -32.22 16.23
N PHE A 137 9.22 -32.34 17.41
CA PHE A 137 9.76 -33.09 18.53
C PHE A 137 9.09 -34.46 18.59
N PHE A 138 9.82 -35.52 18.25
CA PHE A 138 9.42 -36.90 18.55
C PHE A 138 10.28 -37.43 19.68
N SER A 139 9.64 -37.89 20.76
CA SER A 139 10.30 -38.55 21.90
C SER A 139 11.58 -37.84 22.41
N GLY A 140 11.54 -36.52 22.57
CA GLY A 140 12.66 -35.74 23.13
C GLY A 140 13.85 -35.49 22.21
N ARG A 141 13.77 -35.79 20.91
CA ARG A 141 14.78 -35.39 19.91
C ARG A 141 14.19 -34.46 18.86
N ALA A 142 14.88 -33.34 18.61
CA ALA A 142 14.56 -32.44 17.51
C ALA A 142 15.09 -33.03 16.20
N VAL A 143 14.22 -33.20 15.20
CA VAL A 143 14.60 -33.58 13.84
C VAL A 143 14.24 -32.43 12.90
N PRO A 144 15.22 -31.75 12.27
CA PRO A 144 14.91 -30.71 11.30
C PRO A 144 14.42 -31.33 9.99
N LEU A 145 13.26 -30.90 9.51
CA LEU A 145 12.86 -31.11 8.12
C LEU A 145 13.04 -29.78 7.39
N ILE A 146 13.93 -29.74 6.41
CA ILE A 146 14.03 -28.60 5.50
C ILE A 146 12.83 -28.69 4.56
N ALA A 147 11.81 -27.87 4.79
CA ALA A 147 10.73 -27.69 3.84
C ALA A 147 11.18 -26.64 2.82
N THR A 148 11.65 -27.09 1.65
CA THR A 148 11.76 -26.21 0.48
C THR A 148 10.35 -25.87 0.02
N ARG A 149 9.93 -24.60 0.13
CA ARG A 149 8.73 -24.13 -0.58
C ARG A 149 8.97 -24.32 -2.08
N GLY A 150 8.04 -25.00 -2.75
CA GLY A 150 7.96 -25.10 -4.20
C GLY A 150 7.26 -23.90 -4.82
#